data_AF-A0A2L0NC30-F1
#
_entry.id   AF-A0A2L0NC30-F1
#
_cell.length_a   1.000
_cell.length_b   1.000
_cell.length_c   1.000
_cell.angle_alpha   90.00
_cell.angle_beta   90.00
_cell.angle_gamma   90.00
#
_symmetry.space_group_name_H-M   'P 1'
#
loop_
_entity.id
_entity.type
_entity.pdbx_description
1 polymer ?
#
loop_
_entity_poly.entity_id
_entity_poly.type
_entity_poly.pdbx_seq_one_letter_code
_entity_poly.pdbx_strand_id
1 'polypeptide(L)'
;MTKLLPHEAQAARCVPVVAELRELTGRHDLPAYRWVCEQVDATVAAIGNDVEAVERYARCGLAVARRYRMPEAEAASLSTLAMLAHAGGRFAEAEGLYEQVRERLVRHNASRAVDLHARGMITIRLSQGRIAEIEPLARTLHAAWGARGGEALALVLALQGKLEEARAVRFDAVPVPDHFYGVRLGARARLACLLGDTEAAAALVPLLRPVRDQFGSAATTAFCTRPLALALGEVHALLGDEAEARSAFTRAGEVARLWGSPHGEAAATEGARALRAPTGV
;
A
#
# COMPACT_ATOMS: atom_id res chain seq x y z
N MET A 1 -6.02 -12.01 23.71
CA MET A 1 -5.25 -11.44 22.59
C MET A 1 -6.23 -10.90 21.56
N THR A 2 -6.35 -9.57 21.42
CA THR A 2 -7.15 -8.96 20.36
C THR A 2 -6.53 -9.35 19.02
N LYS A 3 -7.24 -10.15 18.22
CA LYS A 3 -6.79 -10.52 16.88
C LYS A 3 -6.64 -9.23 16.08
N LEU A 4 -5.40 -8.82 15.79
CA LEU A 4 -5.15 -7.73 14.84
C LEU A 4 -5.72 -8.21 13.49
N LEU A 5 -6.67 -7.44 12.96
CA LEU A 5 -7.25 -7.67 11.64
C LEU A 5 -6.55 -6.73 10.66
N PRO A 6 -6.24 -7.19 9.44
CA PRO A 6 -5.67 -6.32 8.42
C PRO A 6 -6.72 -5.28 8.03
N HIS A 7 -6.31 -4.04 7.69
CA HIS A 7 -7.28 -2.99 7.33
C HIS A 7 -8.18 -3.43 6.17
N GLU A 8 -7.59 -4.19 5.26
CA GLU A 8 -8.18 -4.81 4.08
C GLU A 8 -9.47 -5.60 4.37
N ALA A 9 -9.69 -6.06 5.60
CA ALA A 9 -10.87 -6.84 6.01
C ALA A 9 -11.79 -6.13 7.02
N GLN A 10 -11.53 -4.88 7.37
CA GLN A 10 -12.24 -4.20 8.47
C GLN A 10 -13.53 -3.49 8.06
N ALA A 11 -13.80 -3.30 6.76
CA ALA A 11 -14.88 -2.44 6.27
C ALA A 11 -16.25 -2.76 6.90
N ALA A 12 -16.71 -4.02 6.83
CA ALA A 12 -18.01 -4.43 7.35
C ALA A 12 -18.19 -4.18 8.86
N ARG A 13 -17.10 -4.22 9.64
CA ARG A 13 -17.14 -3.95 11.08
C ARG A 13 -17.13 -2.45 11.39
N CYS A 14 -16.43 -1.65 10.58
CA CYS A 14 -16.28 -0.22 10.81
C CYS A 14 -17.54 0.58 10.48
N VAL A 15 -18.26 0.22 9.41
CA VAL A 15 -19.44 0.97 8.91
C VAL A 15 -20.48 1.29 9.99
N PRO A 16 -21.02 0.31 10.76
CA PRO A 16 -22.05 0.63 11.77
C PRO A 16 -21.51 1.50 12.91
N VAL A 17 -20.26 1.28 13.33
CA VAL A 17 -19.64 2.03 14.43
C VAL A 17 -19.37 3.47 14.03
N VAL A 18 -18.92 3.71 12.79
CA VAL A 18 -18.69 5.07 12.28
C VAL A 18 -19.99 5.84 12.11
N ALA A 19 -21.07 5.17 11.69
CA ALA A 19 -22.39 5.79 11.60
C ALA A 19 -22.87 6.32 12.96
N GLU A 20 -22.77 5.49 14.01
CA GLU A 20 -23.11 5.87 15.38
C GLU A 20 -22.20 7.01 15.89
N LEU A 21 -20.88 6.90 15.67
CA LEU A 21 -19.93 7.94 16.08
C LEU A 21 -20.22 9.27 15.37
N ARG A 22 -20.59 9.24 14.09
CA ARG A 22 -20.94 10.43 13.31
C ARG A 22 -22.16 11.13 13.90
N GLU A 23 -23.19 10.37 14.28
CA GLU A 23 -24.38 10.90 14.94
C GLU A 23 -24.03 11.60 16.27
N LEU A 24 -23.17 10.98 17.08
CA LEU A 24 -22.69 11.56 18.34
C LEU A 24 -21.87 12.84 18.11
N THR A 25 -20.98 12.86 17.12
CA THR A 25 -20.15 14.03 16.83
C THR A 25 -20.98 15.25 16.40
N GLY A 26 -22.07 15.02 15.67
CA GLY A 26 -23.00 16.07 15.26
C GLY A 26 -23.77 16.68 16.45
N ARG A 27 -24.09 15.88 17.47
CA ARG A 27 -24.79 16.35 18.68
C ARG A 27 -23.89 17.11 19.66
N HIS A 28 -22.62 16.69 19.77
CA HIS A 28 -21.76 17.11 20.88
C HIS A 28 -20.54 17.96 20.47
N ASP A 29 -20.45 18.38 19.20
CA ASP A 29 -19.31 19.11 18.61
C ASP A 29 -17.96 18.51 19.02
N LEU A 30 -17.73 17.27 18.57
CA LEU A 30 -16.54 16.48 18.90
C LEU A 30 -15.58 16.44 17.69
N PRO A 31 -14.73 17.48 17.48
CA PRO A 31 -13.97 17.64 16.25
C PRO A 31 -12.94 16.53 15.99
N ALA A 32 -12.28 16.03 17.04
CA ALA A 32 -11.33 14.92 16.91
C ALA A 32 -12.03 13.65 16.43
N TYR A 33 -13.20 13.34 16.98
CA TYR A 33 -13.99 12.16 16.59
C TYR A 33 -14.64 12.34 15.22
N ARG A 34 -15.04 13.57 14.86
CA ARG A 34 -15.47 13.89 13.49
C ARG A 34 -14.36 13.59 12.49
N TRP A 35 -13.13 14.01 12.78
CA TRP A 35 -11.97 13.67 11.92
C TRP A 35 -11.75 12.15 11.83
N VAL A 36 -11.87 11.42 12.94
CA VAL A 36 -11.79 9.94 12.95
C VAL A 36 -12.85 9.33 12.04
N CYS A 37 -14.09 9.83 12.04
CA CYS A 37 -15.12 9.37 11.10
C CYS A 37 -14.69 9.54 9.64
N GLU A 38 -14.14 10.70 9.27
CA GLU A 38 -13.65 10.92 7.91
C GLU A 38 -12.50 9.96 7.55
N GLN A 39 -11.59 9.70 8.48
CA GLN A 39 -10.45 8.80 8.25
C GLN A 39 -10.89 7.34 8.04
N VAL A 40 -11.84 6.86 8.86
CA VAL A 40 -12.34 5.49 8.73
C VAL A 40 -13.18 5.34 7.46
N ASP A 41 -13.99 6.34 7.11
CA ASP A 41 -14.75 6.29 5.86
C ASP A 41 -13.84 6.36 4.62
N ALA A 42 -12.75 7.12 4.66
CA ALA A 42 -11.72 7.05 3.62
C ALA A 42 -11.12 5.64 3.51
N THR A 43 -10.92 4.95 4.64
CA THR A 43 -10.39 3.58 4.64
C THR A 43 -11.38 2.59 4.03
N VAL A 44 -12.67 2.69 4.41
CA VAL A 44 -13.75 1.86 3.84
C VAL A 44 -13.89 2.10 2.33
N ALA A 45 -13.86 3.37 1.91
CA ALA A 45 -13.89 3.75 0.50
C ALA A 45 -12.69 3.18 -0.26
N ALA A 46 -11.48 3.25 0.31
CA ALA A 46 -10.27 2.71 -0.31
C ALA A 46 -10.34 1.18 -0.49
N ILE A 47 -10.87 0.45 0.49
CA ILE A 47 -11.11 -1.01 0.40
C ILE A 47 -12.08 -1.33 -0.75
N GLY A 48 -13.08 -0.47 -0.96
CA GLY A 48 -14.05 -0.57 -2.06
C GLY A 48 -13.59 -0.01 -3.41
N ASN A 49 -12.37 0.54 -3.49
CA ASN A 49 -11.84 1.27 -4.66
C ASN A 49 -12.68 2.49 -5.08
N ASP A 50 -13.36 3.16 -4.14
CA ASP A 50 -14.08 4.42 -4.37
C ASP A 50 -13.14 5.61 -4.14
N VAL A 51 -12.35 5.93 -5.17
CA VAL A 51 -11.31 6.99 -5.11
C VAL A 51 -11.91 8.36 -4.85
N GLU A 52 -13.05 8.67 -5.46
CA GLU A 52 -13.72 9.96 -5.29
C GLU A 52 -14.15 10.14 -3.82
N ALA A 53 -14.72 9.10 -3.21
CA ALA A 53 -15.05 9.13 -1.79
C ALA A 53 -13.79 9.25 -0.91
N VAL A 54 -12.69 8.54 -1.23
CA VAL A 54 -11.40 8.69 -0.50
C VAL A 54 -10.94 10.15 -0.53
N GLU A 55 -10.94 10.79 -1.70
CA GLU A 55 -10.54 12.19 -1.86
C GLU A 55 -11.44 13.14 -1.08
N ARG A 56 -12.76 12.94 -1.17
CA ARG A 56 -13.76 13.71 -0.44
C ARG A 56 -13.53 13.63 1.07
N TYR A 57 -13.41 12.43 1.62
CA TYR A 57 -13.20 12.23 3.05
C TYR A 57 -11.85 12.78 3.52
N ALA A 58 -10.78 12.61 2.74
CA ALA A 58 -9.47 13.20 3.04
C ALA A 58 -9.55 14.74 3.10
N ARG A 59 -10.27 15.38 2.18
CA ARG A 59 -10.47 16.85 2.19
C ARG A 59 -11.33 17.32 3.35
N CYS A 60 -12.41 16.60 3.68
CA CYS A 60 -13.23 16.87 4.86
C CYS A 60 -12.40 16.78 6.14
N GLY A 61 -11.63 15.69 6.29
CA GLY A 61 -10.71 15.48 7.40
C GLY A 61 -9.68 16.61 7.51
N LEU A 62 -9.06 17.00 6.39
CA LEU A 62 -8.11 18.10 6.34
C LEU A 62 -8.72 19.43 6.80
N ALA A 63 -9.97 19.71 6.39
CA ALA A 63 -10.67 20.92 6.79
C ALA A 63 -10.95 20.95 8.30
N VAL A 64 -11.38 19.83 8.89
CA VAL A 64 -11.57 19.69 10.34
C VAL A 64 -10.23 19.85 11.07
N ALA A 65 -9.19 19.14 10.62
CA ALA A 65 -7.87 19.20 11.23
C ALA A 65 -7.29 20.63 11.26
N ARG A 66 -7.41 21.38 10.16
CA ARG A 66 -6.96 22.78 10.10
C ARG A 66 -7.80 23.71 10.98
N ARG A 67 -9.12 23.58 10.95
CA ARG A 67 -10.03 24.40 11.76
C ARG A 67 -9.74 24.29 13.24
N TYR A 68 -9.45 23.08 13.72
CA TYR A 68 -9.20 22.80 15.13
C TYR A 68 -7.70 22.65 15.47
N ARG A 69 -6.79 22.98 14.54
CA ARG A 69 -5.33 22.93 14.71
C ARG A 69 -4.83 21.59 15.25
N MET A 70 -5.24 20.50 14.61
CA MET A 70 -4.86 19.13 14.94
C MET A 70 -3.76 18.66 13.99
N PRO A 71 -2.47 18.80 14.33
CA PRO A 71 -1.37 18.62 13.38
C PRO A 71 -1.17 17.17 12.93
N GLU A 72 -1.36 16.18 13.81
CA GLU A 72 -1.28 14.77 13.43
C GLU A 72 -2.41 14.38 12.48
N ALA A 73 -3.62 14.90 12.73
CA ALA A 73 -4.78 14.71 11.88
C ALA A 73 -4.60 15.38 10.51
N GLU A 74 -4.01 16.58 10.47
CA GLU A 74 -3.66 17.26 9.22
C GLU A 74 -2.64 16.43 8.43
N ALA A 75 -1.59 15.93 9.09
CA ALA A 75 -0.59 15.08 8.45
C ALA A 75 -1.18 13.77 7.91
N ALA A 76 -2.08 13.11 8.63
CA ALA A 76 -2.76 11.91 8.17
C ALA A 76 -3.64 12.19 6.94
N SER A 77 -4.46 13.24 6.94
CA SER A 77 -5.26 13.61 5.76
C SER A 77 -4.39 14.03 4.56
N LEU A 78 -3.27 14.72 4.78
CA LEU A 78 -2.30 15.02 3.73
C LEU A 78 -1.63 13.76 3.17
N SER A 79 -1.39 12.75 4.00
CA SER A 79 -0.85 11.46 3.56
C SER A 79 -1.82 10.72 2.65
N THR A 80 -3.12 10.79 2.92
CA THR A 80 -4.15 10.25 2.03
C THR A 80 -4.14 10.95 0.67
N LEU A 81 -4.00 12.28 0.65
CA LEU A 81 -3.89 13.03 -0.60
C LEU A 81 -2.58 12.71 -1.35
N ALA A 82 -1.47 12.54 -0.64
CA ALA A 82 -0.19 12.12 -1.23
C ALA A 82 -0.29 10.74 -1.88
N MET A 83 -0.95 9.80 -1.21
CA MET A 83 -1.25 8.47 -1.73
C MET A 83 -2.11 8.53 -2.99
N LEU A 84 -3.16 9.36 -3.03
CA LEU A 84 -3.99 9.54 -4.22
C LEU A 84 -3.20 10.12 -5.40
N ALA A 85 -2.36 11.13 -5.14
CA ALA A 85 -1.48 11.70 -6.16
C ALA A 85 -0.48 10.66 -6.68
N HIS A 86 0.10 9.84 -5.80
CA HIS A 86 0.98 8.74 -6.16
C HIS A 86 0.24 7.71 -7.02
N ALA A 87 -0.91 7.20 -6.57
CA ALA A 87 -1.71 6.22 -7.32
C ALA A 87 -2.04 6.74 -8.74
N GLY A 88 -2.39 8.03 -8.86
CA GLY A 88 -2.65 8.71 -10.14
C GLY A 88 -1.43 9.04 -11.00
N GLY A 89 -0.21 8.65 -10.58
CA GLY A 89 1.04 8.93 -11.30
C GLY A 89 1.55 10.37 -11.20
N ARG A 90 0.94 11.22 -10.36
CA ARG A 90 1.38 12.59 -10.08
C ARG A 90 2.49 12.58 -9.02
N PHE A 91 3.61 11.95 -9.36
CA PHE A 91 4.68 11.67 -8.39
C PHE A 91 5.27 12.95 -7.75
N ALA A 92 5.51 14.01 -8.51
CA ALA A 92 6.04 15.26 -7.97
C ALA A 92 5.10 15.90 -6.93
N GLU A 93 3.79 15.86 -7.18
CA GLU A 93 2.77 16.32 -6.22
C GLU A 93 2.79 15.44 -4.96
N ALA A 94 2.84 14.11 -5.14
CA ALA A 94 2.90 13.17 -4.02
C ALA A 94 4.14 13.38 -3.14
N GLU A 95 5.32 13.58 -3.74
CA GLU A 95 6.56 13.89 -3.02
C GLU A 95 6.44 15.18 -2.22
N GLY A 96 5.90 16.24 -2.82
CA GLY A 96 5.66 17.51 -2.12
C GLY A 96 4.68 17.40 -0.95
N LEU A 97 3.66 16.53 -1.08
CA LEU A 97 2.71 16.27 0.01
C LEU A 97 3.35 15.42 1.13
N TYR A 98 4.12 14.38 0.82
CA TYR A 98 4.85 13.61 1.83
C TYR A 98 5.92 14.43 2.56
N GLU A 99 6.51 15.41 1.89
CA GLU A 99 7.42 16.35 2.52
C GLU A 99 6.70 17.27 3.51
N GLN A 100 5.55 17.80 3.11
CA GLN A 100 4.66 18.55 4.01
C GLN A 100 4.18 17.74 5.22
N VAL A 101 3.96 16.43 5.07
CA VAL A 101 3.65 15.50 6.16
C VAL A 101 4.85 15.38 7.11
N ARG A 102 6.05 15.16 6.56
CA ARG A 102 7.30 15.05 7.33
C ARG A 102 7.53 16.30 8.18
N GLU A 103 7.44 17.48 7.58
CA GLU A 103 7.64 18.74 8.29
C GLU A 103 6.68 18.94 9.46
N ARG A 104 5.40 18.60 9.29
CA ARG A 104 4.39 18.70 10.36
C ARG A 104 4.69 17.74 11.49
N LEU A 105 4.91 16.46 11.17
CA LEU A 105 5.15 15.44 12.20
C LEU A 105 6.47 15.68 12.95
N VAL A 106 7.52 16.17 12.29
CA VAL A 106 8.78 16.57 12.95
C VAL A 106 8.57 17.77 13.88
N ARG A 107 7.87 18.81 13.43
CA ARG A 107 7.59 20.00 14.26
C ARG A 107 6.81 19.67 15.53
N HIS A 108 6.05 18.58 15.54
CA HIS A 108 5.23 18.14 16.67
C HIS A 108 5.82 16.91 17.41
N ASN A 109 7.12 16.63 17.26
CA ASN A 109 7.85 15.55 17.94
C ASN A 109 7.22 14.15 17.78
N ALA A 110 6.54 13.89 16.66
CA ALA A 110 6.01 12.57 16.39
C ALA A 110 7.14 11.66 15.88
N SER A 111 7.58 10.70 16.71
CA SER A 111 8.64 9.73 16.39
C SER A 111 8.39 8.93 15.10
N ARG A 112 7.13 8.83 14.67
CA ARG A 112 6.69 8.10 13.47
C ARG A 112 6.76 8.91 12.17
N ALA A 113 7.19 10.19 12.23
CA ALA A 113 7.30 11.09 11.08
C ALA A 113 8.19 10.55 9.96
N VAL A 114 9.35 10.02 10.35
CA VAL A 114 10.40 9.56 9.43
C VAL A 114 9.95 8.31 8.70
N ASP A 115 9.28 7.39 9.40
CA ASP A 115 8.85 6.11 8.81
C ASP A 115 7.79 6.29 7.72
N LEU A 116 6.80 7.15 7.93
CA LEU A 116 5.74 7.36 6.95
C LEU A 116 6.28 8.04 5.67
N HIS A 117 7.09 9.09 5.84
CA HIS A 117 7.73 9.75 4.72
C HIS A 117 8.63 8.78 3.93
N ALA A 118 9.51 8.04 4.62
CA ALA A 118 10.39 7.07 3.98
C ALA A 118 9.60 6.03 3.15
N ARG A 119 8.48 5.55 3.67
CA ARG A 119 7.62 4.59 2.96
C ARG A 119 6.92 5.21 1.74
N GLY A 120 6.40 6.43 1.87
CA GLY A 120 5.86 7.17 0.74
C GLY A 120 6.90 7.30 -0.37
N MET A 121 8.13 7.70 -0.02
CA MET A 121 9.23 7.83 -0.98
C MET A 121 9.65 6.49 -1.59
N ILE A 122 9.80 5.42 -0.79
CA ILE A 122 10.12 4.07 -1.29
C ILE A 122 9.09 3.62 -2.33
N THR A 123 7.80 3.78 -2.04
CA THR A 123 6.73 3.32 -2.93
C THR A 123 6.63 4.14 -4.22
N ILE A 124 6.87 5.45 -4.15
CA ILE A 124 6.98 6.32 -5.32
C ILE A 124 8.18 5.89 -6.19
N ARG A 125 9.37 5.73 -5.58
CA ARG A 125 10.59 5.36 -6.31
C ARG A 125 10.49 3.97 -6.94
N LEU A 126 9.84 3.00 -6.27
CA LEU A 126 9.51 1.70 -6.85
C LEU A 126 8.63 1.84 -8.10
N SER A 127 7.63 2.72 -8.04
CA SER A 127 6.71 2.96 -9.17
C SER A 127 7.38 3.69 -10.34
N GLN A 128 8.42 4.49 -10.06
CA GLN A 128 9.26 5.15 -11.06
C GLN A 128 10.39 4.27 -11.61
N GLY A 129 10.60 3.06 -11.05
CA GLY A 129 11.75 2.20 -11.40
C GLY A 129 13.10 2.74 -10.91
N ARG A 130 13.13 3.73 -10.01
CA ARG A 130 14.36 4.37 -9.48
C ARG A 130 14.94 3.57 -8.31
N ILE A 131 15.25 2.30 -8.55
CA ILE A 131 15.59 1.32 -7.50
C ILE A 131 16.87 1.70 -6.73
N ALA A 132 17.85 2.31 -7.40
CA ALA A 132 19.11 2.71 -6.79
C ALA A 132 18.94 3.70 -5.61
N GLU A 133 17.87 4.48 -5.59
CA GLU A 133 17.61 5.48 -4.53
C GLU A 133 16.94 4.87 -3.29
N ILE A 134 16.50 3.62 -3.36
CA ILE A 134 15.61 3.01 -2.35
C ILE A 134 16.41 2.28 -1.28
N GLU A 135 17.53 1.67 -1.66
CA GLU A 135 18.32 0.83 -0.76
C GLU A 135 18.70 1.52 0.55
N PRO A 136 19.19 2.78 0.57
CA PRO A 136 19.51 3.46 1.83
C PRO A 136 18.29 3.55 2.76
N LEU A 137 17.13 3.93 2.22
CA LEU A 137 15.87 4.02 2.97
C LEU A 137 15.42 2.66 3.49
N ALA A 138 15.51 1.62 2.66
CA ALA A 138 15.14 0.26 3.04
C ALA A 138 16.07 -0.31 4.14
N ARG A 139 17.36 0.00 4.09
CA ARG A 139 18.32 -0.36 5.14
C ARG A 139 18.02 0.37 6.45
N THR A 140 17.70 1.67 6.41
CA THR A 140 17.27 2.42 7.60
C THR A 140 15.99 1.83 8.20
N LEU A 141 14.99 1.52 7.38
CA LEU A 141 13.75 0.91 7.83
C LEU A 141 14.01 -0.48 8.45
N HIS A 142 14.83 -1.31 7.83
CA HIS A 142 15.18 -2.61 8.38
C HIS A 142 15.98 -2.50 9.69
N ALA A 143 16.90 -1.55 9.81
CA ALA A 143 17.64 -1.33 11.06
C ALA A 143 16.71 -0.90 12.21
N ALA A 144 15.71 -0.07 11.94
CA ALA A 144 14.76 0.41 12.94
C ALA A 144 13.70 -0.65 13.31
N TRP A 145 13.24 -1.46 12.35
CA TRP A 145 12.09 -2.36 12.51
C TRP A 145 12.43 -3.85 12.51
N GLY A 146 13.70 -4.21 12.30
CA GLY A 146 14.20 -5.58 12.23
C GLY A 146 13.45 -6.41 11.18
N ALA A 147 13.02 -7.60 11.58
CA ALA A 147 12.30 -8.54 10.72
C ALA A 147 11.05 -7.93 10.05
N ARG A 148 10.38 -6.96 10.68
CA ARG A 148 9.19 -6.31 10.12
C ARG A 148 9.46 -5.34 8.97
N GLY A 149 10.72 -4.95 8.78
CA GLY A 149 11.20 -4.17 7.63
C GLY A 149 11.99 -5.02 6.62
N GLY A 150 12.14 -6.32 6.86
CA GLY A 150 12.99 -7.20 6.05
C GLY A 150 12.44 -7.43 4.65
N GLU A 151 11.11 -7.52 4.46
CA GLU A 151 10.55 -7.76 3.11
C GLU A 151 10.91 -6.63 2.14
N ALA A 152 10.87 -5.37 2.61
CA ALA A 152 11.19 -4.21 1.79
C ALA A 152 12.68 -4.21 1.40
N LEU A 153 13.58 -4.52 2.34
CA LEU A 153 15.01 -4.60 2.05
C LEU A 153 15.33 -5.75 1.09
N ALA A 154 14.79 -6.94 1.35
CA ALA A 154 14.99 -8.12 0.50
C ALA A 154 14.53 -7.84 -0.94
N LEU A 155 13.33 -7.25 -1.11
CA LEU A 155 12.81 -6.88 -2.42
C LEU A 155 13.74 -5.89 -3.14
N VAL A 156 14.21 -4.84 -2.46
CA VAL A 156 15.08 -3.82 -3.09
C VAL A 156 16.41 -4.43 -3.51
N LEU A 157 17.03 -5.27 -2.68
CA LEU A 157 18.25 -5.98 -3.04
C LEU A 157 18.04 -6.90 -4.25
N ALA A 158 16.93 -7.63 -4.29
CA ALA A 158 16.59 -8.49 -5.41
C ALA A 158 16.38 -7.69 -6.71
N LEU A 159 15.69 -6.54 -6.64
CA LEU A 159 15.49 -5.63 -7.77
C LEU A 159 16.80 -5.02 -8.30
N GLN A 160 17.85 -4.97 -7.48
CA GLN A 160 19.20 -4.56 -7.88
C GLN A 160 20.06 -5.72 -8.40
N GLY A 161 19.53 -6.96 -8.45
CA GLY A 161 20.28 -8.15 -8.83
C GLY A 161 21.17 -8.72 -7.71
N LYS A 162 21.12 -8.18 -6.49
CA LYS A 162 21.86 -8.67 -5.32
C LYS A 162 21.11 -9.86 -4.68
N LEU A 163 20.93 -10.94 -5.45
CA LEU A 163 20.04 -12.04 -5.09
C LEU A 163 20.48 -12.79 -3.82
N GLU A 164 21.78 -13.00 -3.64
CA GLU A 164 22.32 -13.66 -2.44
C GLU A 164 22.10 -12.81 -1.17
N GLU A 165 22.33 -11.50 -1.26
CA GLU A 165 22.01 -10.59 -0.15
C GLU A 165 20.51 -10.59 0.13
N ALA A 166 19.66 -10.58 -0.90
CA ALA A 166 18.22 -10.63 -0.75
C ALA A 166 17.73 -11.90 -0.03
N ARG A 167 18.31 -13.07 -0.36
CA ARG A 167 18.02 -14.35 0.32
C ARG A 167 18.47 -14.35 1.78
N ALA A 168 19.53 -13.62 2.12
CA ALA A 168 20.05 -13.55 3.48
C ALA A 168 19.22 -12.66 4.43
N VAL A 169 18.39 -11.74 3.88
CA VAL A 169 17.56 -10.85 4.71
C VAL A 169 16.46 -11.65 5.41
N ARG A 170 16.40 -11.52 6.73
CA ARG A 170 15.37 -12.16 7.55
C ARG A 170 14.13 -11.29 7.69
N PHE A 171 12.96 -11.88 7.50
CA PHE A 171 11.65 -11.34 7.86
C PHE A 171 10.75 -12.46 8.41
N ASP A 172 9.60 -12.11 9.00
CA ASP A 172 8.70 -13.08 9.63
C ASP A 172 8.27 -14.17 8.63
N ALA A 173 8.26 -15.45 9.00
CA ALA A 173 7.89 -16.52 8.06
C ALA A 173 6.46 -16.35 7.53
N VAL A 174 5.53 -15.97 8.41
CA VAL A 174 4.12 -15.71 8.07
C VAL A 174 3.87 -14.20 8.07
N PRO A 175 3.26 -13.63 7.01
CA PRO A 175 2.90 -12.22 7.01
C PRO A 175 1.92 -11.89 8.14
N VAL A 176 2.29 -10.94 9.01
CA VAL A 176 1.43 -10.50 10.10
C VAL A 176 0.20 -9.77 9.54
N PRO A 177 -1.03 -10.14 9.95
CA PRO A 177 -2.27 -9.53 9.48
C PRO A 177 -2.52 -8.17 10.17
N ASP A 178 -1.59 -7.24 10.00
CA ASP A 178 -1.70 -5.86 10.48
C ASP A 178 -1.93 -4.89 9.30
N HIS A 179 -1.90 -3.59 9.57
CA HIS A 179 -1.99 -2.51 8.57
C HIS A 179 -0.99 -2.56 7.41
N PHE A 180 0.06 -3.38 7.47
CA PHE A 180 1.05 -3.56 6.41
C PHE A 180 0.90 -4.89 5.68
N TYR A 181 -0.19 -5.63 5.92
CA TYR A 181 -0.44 -6.92 5.31
C TYR A 181 -0.37 -6.86 3.78
N GLY A 182 -1.10 -5.96 3.12
CA GLY A 182 -1.10 -5.83 1.67
C GLY A 182 0.28 -5.52 1.06
N VAL A 183 1.05 -4.58 1.64
CA VAL A 183 2.41 -4.27 1.14
C VAL A 183 3.36 -5.45 1.33
N ARG A 184 3.26 -6.18 2.44
CA ARG A 184 4.09 -7.37 2.66
C ARG A 184 3.74 -8.48 1.67
N LEU A 185 2.45 -8.71 1.40
CA LEU A 185 2.04 -9.69 0.40
C LEU A 185 2.57 -9.33 -1.00
N GLY A 186 2.40 -8.08 -1.42
CA GLY A 186 2.91 -7.61 -2.72
C GLY A 186 4.43 -7.70 -2.82
N ALA A 187 5.15 -7.32 -1.75
CA ALA A 187 6.61 -7.39 -1.72
C ALA A 187 7.12 -8.84 -1.78
N ARG A 188 6.50 -9.75 -1.02
CA ARG A 188 6.86 -11.17 -1.01
C ARG A 188 6.57 -11.85 -2.34
N ALA A 189 5.45 -11.55 -2.98
CA ALA A 189 5.11 -12.09 -4.28
C ALA A 189 6.17 -11.71 -5.32
N ARG A 190 6.52 -10.42 -5.38
CA ARG A 190 7.53 -9.93 -6.30
C ARG A 190 8.92 -10.47 -5.99
N LEU A 191 9.26 -10.60 -4.71
CA LEU A 191 10.51 -11.23 -4.27
C LEU A 191 10.58 -12.71 -4.69
N ALA A 192 9.50 -13.49 -4.50
CA ALA A 192 9.44 -14.88 -4.91
C ALA A 192 9.65 -15.02 -6.43
N CYS A 193 9.02 -14.17 -7.24
CA CYS A 193 9.23 -14.13 -8.68
C CYS A 193 10.68 -13.79 -9.06
N LEU A 194 11.31 -12.81 -8.40
CA LEU A 194 12.71 -12.44 -8.66
C LEU A 194 13.70 -13.53 -8.27
N LEU A 195 13.39 -14.31 -7.22
CA LEU A 195 14.24 -15.38 -6.73
C LEU A 195 13.97 -16.74 -7.39
N GLY A 196 12.91 -16.85 -8.20
CA GLY A 196 12.45 -18.12 -8.77
C GLY A 196 11.88 -19.09 -7.72
N ASP A 197 11.40 -18.57 -6.59
CA ASP A 197 10.95 -19.38 -5.46
C ASP A 197 9.48 -19.78 -5.61
N THR A 198 9.25 -20.95 -6.22
CA THR A 198 7.92 -21.50 -6.46
C THR A 198 7.21 -21.92 -5.18
N GLU A 199 7.94 -22.31 -4.13
CA GLU A 199 7.34 -22.72 -2.86
C GLU A 199 6.74 -21.50 -2.14
N ALA A 200 7.53 -20.43 -2.02
CA ALA A 200 7.06 -19.17 -1.45
C ALA A 200 5.91 -18.58 -2.28
N ALA A 201 6.00 -18.65 -3.61
CA ALA A 201 4.94 -18.19 -4.50
C ALA A 201 3.62 -18.96 -4.28
N ALA A 202 3.65 -20.29 -4.22
CA ALA A 202 2.48 -21.12 -3.95
C ALA A 202 1.83 -20.79 -2.59
N ALA A 203 2.63 -20.54 -1.56
CA ALA A 203 2.15 -20.17 -0.23
C ALA A 203 1.41 -18.81 -0.21
N LEU A 204 1.70 -17.90 -1.16
CA LEU A 204 1.09 -16.58 -1.23
C LEU A 204 -0.27 -16.57 -1.93
N VAL A 205 -0.55 -17.52 -2.82
CA VAL A 205 -1.83 -17.62 -3.56
C VAL A 205 -3.06 -17.55 -2.64
N PRO A 206 -3.20 -18.39 -1.58
CA PRO A 206 -4.36 -18.33 -0.70
C PRO A 206 -4.44 -17.04 0.13
N LEU A 207 -3.32 -16.33 0.32
CA LEU A 207 -3.26 -15.07 1.08
C LEU A 207 -3.61 -13.86 0.21
N LEU A 208 -3.22 -13.86 -1.06
CA LEU A 208 -3.52 -12.81 -2.03
C LEU A 208 -4.96 -12.89 -2.53
N ARG A 209 -5.52 -14.10 -2.70
CA ARG A 209 -6.86 -14.30 -3.29
C ARG A 209 -7.96 -13.48 -2.59
N PRO A 210 -8.06 -13.39 -1.24
CA PRO A 210 -9.10 -12.60 -0.57
C PRO A 210 -8.96 -11.09 -0.75
N VAL A 211 -7.76 -10.58 -1.05
CA VAL A 211 -7.46 -9.15 -1.15
C VAL A 211 -7.13 -8.69 -2.57
N ARG A 212 -7.23 -9.59 -3.56
CA ARG A 212 -6.85 -9.36 -4.96
C ARG A 212 -7.55 -8.15 -5.60
N ASP A 213 -8.76 -7.86 -5.15
CA ASP A 213 -9.59 -6.78 -5.67
C ASP A 213 -9.21 -5.39 -5.14
N GLN A 214 -8.21 -5.31 -4.26
CA GLN A 214 -7.80 -4.05 -3.63
C GLN A 214 -6.53 -3.49 -4.26
N PHE A 215 -6.42 -2.16 -4.24
CA PHE A 215 -5.18 -1.49 -4.55
C PHE A 215 -4.21 -1.59 -3.36
N GLY A 216 -2.98 -2.06 -3.61
CA GLY A 216 -2.04 -2.45 -2.57
C GLY A 216 -1.81 -1.32 -1.56
N SER A 217 -2.04 -1.62 -0.27
CA SER A 217 -1.93 -0.70 0.87
C SER A 217 -2.81 0.54 0.87
N ALA A 218 -3.70 0.72 -0.10
CA ALA A 218 -4.63 1.84 -0.11
C ALA A 218 -5.53 1.89 1.13
N ALA A 219 -5.87 0.73 1.70
CA ALA A 219 -6.62 0.61 2.95
C ALA A 219 -5.90 1.25 4.17
N THR A 220 -4.60 1.56 4.07
CA THR A 220 -3.90 2.34 5.11
C THR A 220 -4.22 3.82 5.04
N THR A 221 -4.75 4.31 3.91
CA THR A 221 -4.97 5.73 3.60
C THR A 221 -3.72 6.60 3.77
N ALA A 222 -2.53 6.00 3.68
CA ALA A 222 -1.27 6.66 3.98
C ALA A 222 -0.23 6.53 2.86
N PHE A 223 -0.20 5.38 2.17
CA PHE A 223 0.62 5.14 0.99
C PHE A 223 0.04 3.96 0.21
N CYS A 224 0.43 3.82 -1.06
CA CYS A 224 -0.04 2.72 -1.90
C CYS A 224 1.13 2.07 -2.64
N THR A 225 0.89 0.88 -3.21
CA THR A 225 1.87 0.20 -4.06
C THR A 225 1.27 -0.08 -5.44
N ARG A 226 1.08 -1.34 -5.80
CA ARG A 226 0.47 -1.80 -7.05
C ARG A 226 -0.83 -2.54 -6.72
N PRO A 227 -1.75 -2.74 -7.68
CA PRO A 227 -2.90 -3.62 -7.49
C PRO A 227 -2.48 -5.00 -6.98
N LEU A 228 -3.16 -5.56 -5.98
CA LEU A 228 -2.77 -6.86 -5.42
C LEU A 228 -3.04 -8.04 -6.36
N ALA A 229 -4.00 -7.91 -7.28
CA ALA A 229 -4.17 -8.84 -8.38
C ALA A 229 -2.93 -8.93 -9.30
N LEU A 230 -2.10 -7.88 -9.35
CA LEU A 230 -0.86 -7.90 -10.14
C LEU A 230 0.16 -8.88 -9.54
N ALA A 231 0.32 -8.82 -8.22
CA ALA A 231 1.14 -9.78 -7.47
C ALA A 231 0.62 -11.22 -7.63
N LEU A 232 -0.71 -11.39 -7.64
CA LEU A 232 -1.32 -12.71 -7.86
C LEU A 232 -1.05 -13.23 -9.28
N GLY A 233 -1.09 -12.36 -10.30
CA GLY A 233 -0.75 -12.73 -11.67
C GLY A 233 0.72 -13.10 -11.85
N GLU A 234 1.63 -12.33 -11.25
CA GLU A 234 3.08 -12.61 -11.24
C GLU A 234 3.38 -13.98 -10.60
N VAL A 235 2.73 -14.30 -9.48
CA VAL A 235 2.85 -15.58 -8.80
C VAL A 235 2.30 -16.74 -9.63
N HIS A 236 1.10 -16.62 -10.20
CA HIS A 236 0.57 -17.69 -11.06
C HIS A 236 1.41 -17.89 -12.32
N ALA A 237 1.97 -16.83 -12.89
CA ALA A 237 2.88 -16.94 -14.02
C ALA A 237 4.14 -17.75 -13.66
N LEU A 238 4.73 -17.49 -12.49
CA LEU A 238 5.88 -18.28 -11.99
C LEU A 238 5.53 -19.75 -11.79
N LEU A 239 4.31 -20.04 -11.32
CA LEU A 239 3.83 -21.40 -11.07
C LEU A 239 3.43 -22.15 -12.36
N GLY A 240 3.40 -21.48 -13.52
CA GLY A 240 2.96 -22.07 -14.79
C GLY A 240 1.44 -22.08 -14.99
N ASP A 241 0.67 -21.47 -14.10
CA ASP A 241 -0.79 -21.37 -14.17
C ASP A 241 -1.23 -20.22 -15.08
N GLU A 242 -0.97 -20.32 -16.39
CA GLU A 242 -1.20 -19.21 -17.32
C GLU A 242 -2.64 -18.68 -17.34
N ALA A 243 -3.63 -19.55 -17.15
CA ALA A 243 -5.03 -19.16 -17.16
C ALA A 243 -5.37 -18.26 -15.97
N GLU A 244 -4.95 -18.65 -14.76
CA GLU A 244 -5.12 -17.84 -13.55
C GLU A 244 -4.28 -16.56 -13.64
N ALA A 245 -3.06 -16.63 -14.19
CA ALA A 245 -2.21 -15.47 -14.39
C ALA A 245 -2.86 -14.41 -15.31
N ARG A 246 -3.43 -14.83 -16.46
CA ARG A 246 -4.16 -13.94 -17.38
C ARG A 246 -5.39 -13.30 -16.71
N SER A 247 -6.15 -14.09 -15.95
CA SER A 247 -7.31 -13.60 -15.20
C SER A 247 -6.89 -12.53 -14.18
N ALA A 248 -5.83 -12.81 -13.42
CA ALA A 248 -5.30 -11.90 -12.41
C ALA A 248 -4.73 -10.60 -13.03
N PHE A 249 -3.99 -10.66 -14.15
CA PHE A 249 -3.53 -9.46 -14.84
C PHE A 249 -4.67 -8.60 -15.39
N THR A 250 -5.73 -9.23 -15.92
CA THR A 250 -6.95 -8.51 -16.35
C THR A 250 -7.56 -7.75 -15.19
N ARG A 251 -7.72 -8.44 -14.05
CA ARG A 251 -8.26 -7.83 -12.83
C ARG A 251 -7.38 -6.72 -12.27
N ALA A 252 -6.06 -6.87 -12.34
CA ALA A 252 -5.11 -5.84 -11.95
C ALA A 252 -5.30 -4.55 -12.76
N GLY A 253 -5.53 -4.68 -14.08
CA GLY A 253 -5.83 -3.54 -14.95
C GLY A 253 -7.15 -2.86 -14.61
N GLU A 254 -8.19 -3.62 -14.24
CA GLU A 254 -9.47 -3.05 -13.78
C GLU A 254 -9.30 -2.25 -12.50
N VAL A 255 -8.64 -2.82 -11.48
CA VAL A 255 -8.36 -2.12 -10.22
C VAL A 255 -7.49 -0.89 -10.46
N ALA A 256 -6.48 -0.96 -11.34
CA ALA A 256 -5.66 0.18 -11.70
C ALA A 256 -6.48 1.31 -12.35
N ARG A 257 -7.43 0.99 -13.24
CA ARG A 257 -8.34 1.97 -13.85
C ARG A 257 -9.24 2.65 -12.83
N LEU A 258 -9.80 1.91 -11.87
CA LEU A 258 -10.59 2.48 -10.77
C LEU A 258 -9.76 3.50 -9.98
N TRP A 259 -8.46 3.26 -9.83
CA TRP A 259 -7.50 4.14 -9.17
C TRP A 259 -6.89 5.23 -10.06
N GLY A 260 -7.27 5.30 -11.34
CA GLY A 260 -6.66 6.20 -12.31
C GLY A 260 -5.15 6.02 -12.40
N SER A 261 -4.65 4.78 -12.26
CA SER A 261 -3.24 4.46 -12.11
C SER A 261 -2.59 4.01 -13.43
N PRO A 262 -1.99 4.94 -14.20
CA PRO A 262 -1.43 4.60 -15.52
C PRO A 262 -0.25 3.61 -15.41
N HIS A 263 0.56 3.72 -14.35
CA HIS A 263 1.67 2.79 -14.12
C HIS A 263 1.19 1.41 -13.67
N GLY A 264 0.06 1.33 -12.93
CA GLY A 264 -0.59 0.06 -12.60
C GLY A 264 -1.17 -0.63 -13.84
N GLU A 265 -1.83 0.12 -14.72
CA GLU A 265 -2.36 -0.38 -15.99
C GLU A 265 -1.26 -0.85 -16.95
N ALA A 266 -0.18 -0.07 -17.06
CA ALA A 266 0.98 -0.45 -17.86
C ALA A 266 1.59 -1.76 -17.39
N ALA A 267 1.76 -1.91 -16.06
CA ALA A 267 2.34 -3.12 -15.49
C ALA A 267 1.42 -4.36 -15.65
N ALA A 268 0.10 -4.19 -15.55
CA ALA A 268 -0.86 -5.26 -15.84
C ALA A 268 -0.81 -5.69 -17.32
N THR A 269 -0.68 -4.72 -18.23
CA THR A 269 -0.55 -4.97 -19.67
C THR A 269 0.76 -5.68 -19.99
N GLU A 270 1.86 -5.26 -19.37
CA GLU A 270 3.17 -5.89 -19.52
C GLU A 270 3.16 -7.35 -19.04
N GLY A 271 2.60 -7.61 -17.85
CA GLY A 271 2.44 -8.98 -17.33
C GLY A 271 1.64 -9.87 -18.28
N ALA A 272 0.51 -9.36 -18.80
CA ALA A 272 -0.31 -10.11 -19.76
C ALA A 272 0.41 -10.36 -21.10
N ARG A 273 1.30 -9.47 -21.54
CA ARG A 273 2.12 -9.65 -22.74
C ARG A 273 3.22 -10.68 -22.52
N ALA A 274 3.86 -10.69 -21.35
CA ALA A 274 4.92 -11.64 -21.02
C ALA A 274 4.44 -13.10 -21.11
N LEU A 275 3.17 -13.37 -20.78
CA LEU A 275 2.57 -14.70 -20.95
C LEU A 275 2.36 -15.14 -22.41
N ARG A 276 2.39 -14.21 -23.37
CA ARG A 276 2.17 -14.51 -24.81
C ARG A 276 3.46 -14.70 -25.57
N ALA A 277 4.60 -14.27 -25.01
CA ALA A 277 5.89 -14.53 -25.61
C ALA A 277 6.16 -16.03 -25.48
N PRO A 278 6.47 -16.76 -26.57
CA PRO A 278 6.91 -18.13 -26.44
C PRO A 278 8.13 -18.14 -25.52
N THR A 279 8.07 -18.93 -24.45
CA THR A 279 9.24 -19.28 -23.66
C THR A 279 10.27 -19.85 -24.62
N GLY A 280 11.30 -19.06 -24.91
CA GLY A 280 12.33 -19.42 -25.88
C GLY A 280 12.94 -20.78 -25.52
N VAL A 281 12.97 -21.64 -26.54
CA VAL A 281 13.65 -22.95 -26.61
C VAL A 281 15.12 -22.81 -26.21
#